data_AF-A0A1Q9K5Z0-F1
#
_entry.id   AF-A0A1Q9K5Z0-F1
#
_cell.length_a   1.000
_cell.length_b   1.000
_cell.length_c   1.000
_cell.angle_alpha   90.00
_cell.angle_beta   90.00
_cell.angle_gamma   90.00
#
_symmetry.space_group_name_H-M   'P 1'
#
loop_
_entity.id
_entity.type
_entity.pdbx_description
1 polymer ?
#
loop_
_entity_poly.entity_id
_entity_poly.type
_entity_poly.pdbx_seq_one_letter_code
_entity_poly.pdbx_strand_id
1 'polypeptide(L)' 'MIPQIETSTKEERKNYIAKRFACKGNCEICGICKMYRGKDPMVIYQEYIDGTRCFQEITEEYRR' A
#
# COMPACT_ATOMS: atom_id res chain seq x y z
N MET A 1 -3.68 -10.69 6.57
CA MET A 1 -3.38 -9.81 7.72
C MET A 1 -2.46 -8.71 7.24
N ILE A 2 -2.61 -7.45 7.69
CA ILE A 2 -1.68 -6.37 7.35
C ILE A 2 -0.44 -6.55 8.23
N PRO A 3 0.78 -6.67 7.67
CA PRO A 3 1.99 -6.79 8.47
C PRO A 3 2.21 -5.53 9.33
N GLN A 4 2.37 -5.67 10.63
CA GLN A 4 2.62 -4.53 11.52
C GLN A 4 4.10 -4.16 11.50
N ILE A 5 4.42 -2.86 11.57
CA ILE A 5 5.81 -2.40 11.45
C ILE A 5 6.72 -2.95 12.56
N GLU A 6 6.17 -3.25 13.74
CA GLU A 6 6.87 -3.76 14.91
C GLU A 6 7.25 -5.24 14.82
N THR A 7 6.45 -6.05 14.11
CA THR A 7 6.58 -7.52 14.10
C THR A 7 6.90 -8.10 12.73
N SER A 8 6.81 -7.29 11.67
CA SER A 8 7.11 -7.71 10.30
C SER A 8 8.44 -7.18 9.79
N THR A 9 8.97 -7.86 8.79
CA THR A 9 10.15 -7.42 8.05
C THR A 9 9.78 -6.45 6.92
N LYS A 10 10.75 -5.64 6.50
CA LYS A 10 10.63 -4.77 5.32
C LYS A 10 10.21 -5.54 4.06
N GLU A 11 10.71 -6.76 3.90
CA GLU A 11 10.41 -7.60 2.74
C GLU A 11 8.98 -8.14 2.76
N GLU A 12 8.47 -8.54 3.93
CA GLU A 12 7.05 -8.92 4.09
C GLU A 12 6.12 -7.75 3.79
N ARG A 13 6.45 -6.55 4.28
CA ARG A 13 5.68 -5.32 4.00
C ARG A 13 5.70 -4.98 2.51
N LYS A 14 6.86 -5.04 1.87
CA LYS A 14 7.01 -4.84 0.42
C LYS A 14 6.16 -5.86 -0.35
N ASN A 15 6.26 -7.14 -0.04
CA ASN A 15 5.49 -8.19 -0.69
C ASN A 15 3.98 -8.04 -0.46
N TYR A 16 3.58 -7.57 0.72
CA TYR A 16 2.19 -7.26 1.03
C TYR A 16 1.65 -6.16 0.10
N ILE A 17 2.35 -5.03 -0.05
CA ILE A 17 1.95 -3.94 -0.94
C ILE A 17 1.90 -4.41 -2.39
N ALA A 18 2.94 -5.11 -2.88
CA ALA A 18 2.97 -5.64 -4.24
C ALA A 18 1.76 -6.53 -4.54
N LYS A 19 1.44 -7.48 -3.64
CA LYS A 19 0.29 -8.38 -3.82
C LYS A 19 -1.05 -7.66 -3.68
N ARG A 20 -1.15 -6.72 -2.75
CA ARG A 20 -2.40 -6.02 -2.41
C ARG A 20 -2.83 -5.03 -3.49
N PHE A 21 -1.86 -4.42 -4.16
CA PHE A 21 -2.07 -3.42 -5.21
C PHE A 21 -1.64 -3.89 -6.60
N ALA A 22 -1.34 -5.18 -6.77
CA ALA A 22 -1.14 -5.78 -8.09
C ALA A 22 -2.31 -5.43 -9.01
N CYS A 23 -2.01 -4.82 -10.16
CA CYS A 23 -3.02 -4.50 -11.15
C CYS A 23 -3.66 -5.79 -11.66
N LYS A 24 -5.00 -5.89 -11.52
CA LYS A 24 -5.77 -7.05 -12.00
C LYS A 24 -6.36 -6.84 -13.40
N GLY A 25 -6.06 -5.72 -14.06
CA GLY A 25 -6.59 -5.36 -15.38
C GLY A 25 -8.07 -4.95 -15.40
N ASN A 26 -8.82 -5.16 -14.31
CA ASN A 26 -10.23 -4.77 -14.21
C ASN A 26 -10.38 -3.45 -13.44
N CYS A 27 -10.17 -2.33 -14.14
CA CYS A 27 -10.15 -0.99 -13.55
C CYS A 27 -11.52 -0.54 -13.00
N GLU A 28 -12.62 -1.02 -13.59
CA GLU A 28 -14.00 -0.66 -13.17
C GLU A 28 -14.31 -1.16 -11.76
N ILE A 29 -13.83 -2.37 -11.43
CA ILE A 29 -14.01 -2.97 -10.10
C ILE A 29 -12.86 -2.59 -9.15
N CYS A 30 -11.65 -2.44 -9.67
CA CYS A 30 -10.46 -2.24 -8.85
C CYS A 30 -10.38 -0.84 -8.24
N GLY A 31 -10.52 0.22 -9.05
CA GLY A 31 -10.48 1.62 -8.60
C GLY A 31 -9.16 2.10 -7.97
N ILE A 32 -8.16 1.24 -7.76
CA ILE A 32 -6.90 1.56 -7.05
C ILE A 32 -6.18 2.73 -7.72
N CYS A 33 -6.04 2.72 -9.05
CA CYS A 33 -5.40 3.82 -9.77
C CYS A 33 -6.13 5.15 -9.58
N LYS A 34 -7.48 5.14 -9.47
CA LYS A 34 -8.26 6.37 -9.20
C LYS A 34 -8.05 6.85 -7.78
N MET A 35 -8.08 5.95 -6.79
CA MET A 35 -7.85 6.27 -5.38
C MET A 35 -6.48 6.93 -5.17
N TYR A 36 -5.43 6.39 -5.78
CA TYR A 36 -4.07 6.90 -5.63
C TYR A 36 -3.66 7.91 -6.71
N ARG A 37 -4.61 8.43 -7.51
CA ARG A 37 -4.38 9.43 -8.57
C ARG A 37 -3.26 9.03 -9.54
N GLY A 38 -3.16 7.74 -9.86
CA GLY A 38 -2.15 7.17 -10.75
C GLY A 38 -0.76 7.02 -10.14
N LYS A 39 -0.55 7.34 -8.85
CA LYS A 39 0.73 7.11 -8.18
C LYS A 39 0.95 5.63 -7.90
N ASP A 40 2.22 5.22 -7.95
CA ASP A 40 2.62 3.87 -7.61
C ASP A 40 2.44 3.61 -6.10
N PRO A 41 1.63 2.60 -5.71
CA PRO A 41 1.48 2.19 -4.32
C PRO A 41 2.81 1.87 -3.61
N MET A 42 3.83 1.39 -4.34
CA MET A 42 5.16 1.15 -3.77
C MET A 42 5.80 2.43 -3.24
N VAL A 43 5.60 3.55 -3.94
CA VAL A 43 6.13 4.86 -3.53
C VAL A 43 5.28 5.44 -2.41
N ILE A 44 3.97 5.27 -2.46
CA ILE A 44 3.03 5.77 -1.45
C ILE A 44 3.27 5.10 -0.09
N TYR A 45 3.46 3.78 -0.11
CA TYR A 45 3.69 2.98 1.09
C TYR A 45 5.18 2.80 1.40
N GLN A 46 6.07 3.61 0.83
CA GLN A 46 7.51 3.53 1.08
C GLN A 46 7.83 3.69 2.58
N GLU A 47 7.19 4.64 3.25
CA GLU A 47 7.32 4.85 4.71
C GLU A 47 6.87 3.63 5.52
N TYR A 48 5.80 2.96 5.07
CA TYR A 48 5.36 1.72 5.68
C TYR A 48 6.34 0.57 5.45
N ILE A 49 6.89 0.45 4.24
CA ILE A 49 7.91 -0.55 3.90
C ILE A 49 9.16 -0.33 4.77
N ASP A 50 9.60 0.92 4.91
CA ASP A 50 10.74 1.31 5.73
C ASP A 50 10.47 1.19 7.24
N GLY A 51 9.20 1.11 7.65
CA GLY A 51 8.79 0.92 9.04
C GLY A 51 8.71 2.23 9.83
N THR A 52 8.59 3.37 9.16
CA THR A 52 8.47 4.69 9.79
C THR A 52 7.02 5.09 10.08
N ARG A 53 6.06 4.60 9.28
CA ARG A 53 4.61 4.87 9.46
C ARG A 53 3.76 3.62 9.30
N CYS A 54 2.57 3.63 9.92
CA CYS A 54 1.63 2.52 9.80
C CYS A 54 0.85 2.57 8.47
N PHE A 55 0.50 1.40 7.93
CA PHE A 55 -0.30 1.28 6.70
C PHE A 55 -1.62 2.06 6.76
N GLN A 56 -2.29 2.05 7.92
CA GLN A 56 -3.59 2.70 8.10
C GLN A 56 -3.47 4.23 7.97
N GLU A 57 -2.45 4.83 8.57
CA GLU A 57 -2.22 6.28 8.54
C GLU A 57 -2.04 6.78 7.10
N ILE A 58 -1.20 6.09 6.32
CA ILE A 58 -0.98 6.42 4.90
C ILE A 58 -2.28 6.26 4.10
N THR A 59 -3.04 5.19 4.35
CA THR A 59 -4.29 4.94 3.62
C THR A 59 -5.35 6.01 3.91
N GLU A 60 -5.41 6.48 5.15
CA GLU A 60 -6.37 7.47 5.60
C GLU A 60 -6.07 8.87 5.03
N GLU A 61 -4.79 9.20 4.87
CA GLU A 61 -4.33 10.41 4.18
C GLU A 61 -4.80 10.48 2.73
N TYR A 62 -4.77 9.36 2.01
CA TYR A 62 -5.20 9.27 0.61
C TYR A 62 -6.72 9.11 0.43
N ARG A 63 -7.47 8.85 1.51
CA ARG A 63 -8.93 8.73 1.49
C ARG A 63 -9.63 10.10 1.60
N ARG A 64 -8.94 11.14 2.09
CA ARG A 64 -9.44 12.52 2.13
C ARG A 64 -9.44 13.17 0.73
#